data_AF-A0A2S8PUA3-F1
#
_entry.id   AF-A0A2S8PUA3-F1
#
_cell.length_a   1.000
_cell.length_b   1.000
_cell.length_c   1.000
_cell.angle_alpha   90.00
_cell.angle_beta   90.00
_cell.angle_gamma   90.00
#
_symmetry.space_group_name_H-M   'P 1'
#
loop_
_entity.id
_entity.type
_entity.pdbx_description
1 polymer ?
#
loop_
_entity_poly.entity_id
_entity_poly.type
_entity_poly.pdbx_seq_one_letter_code
_entity_poly.pdbx_strand_id
1 'polypeptide(L)'
;MDFKKLEKDIIDSVVNAIQHIKEQDYWDDINSFCLYTDESFMSLSLLFNTNTHFQSVKDDEYPLTYKYSPAEWFSETISEENDEYLYKNTAFSSVSSQMMAFSMSDEFEEDEDRDDVIKACLSAIRHCIDEDIFQKPRSIIYLFMLSDGYDEQEILNWNKPLNESSIKKELTEWVKNEL
;
A
#
# COMPACT_ATOMS: atom_id res chain seq x y z
N MET A 1 15.86 -13.50 -7.20
CA MET A 1 14.49 -13.40 -7.79
C MET A 1 14.50 -12.64 -9.12
N ASP A 2 13.51 -12.80 -10.00
CA ASP A 2 13.34 -11.91 -11.18
C ASP A 2 12.46 -10.71 -10.80
N PHE A 3 13.09 -9.57 -10.50
CA PHE A 3 12.41 -8.36 -10.04
C PHE A 3 11.53 -7.69 -11.10
N LYS A 4 11.81 -7.86 -12.40
CA LYS A 4 10.94 -7.35 -13.47
C LYS A 4 9.68 -8.16 -13.58
N LYS A 5 9.80 -9.49 -13.39
CA LYS A 5 8.64 -10.36 -13.28
C LYS A 5 7.83 -10.00 -12.03
N LEU A 6 8.48 -9.78 -10.88
CA LEU A 6 7.81 -9.36 -9.65
C LEU A 6 7.00 -8.07 -9.87
N GLU A 7 7.61 -7.02 -10.44
CA GLU A 7 6.93 -5.76 -10.75
C GLU A 7 5.64 -5.99 -11.57
N LYS A 8 5.73 -6.80 -12.63
CA LYS A 8 4.58 -7.15 -13.46
C LYS A 8 3.51 -7.91 -12.68
N ASP A 9 3.91 -8.91 -11.91
CA ASP A 9 2.98 -9.72 -11.11
C ASP A 9 2.27 -8.84 -10.05
N ILE A 10 2.95 -7.83 -9.49
CA ILE A 10 2.35 -6.82 -8.60
C ILE A 10 1.32 -5.97 -9.35
N ILE A 11 1.64 -5.48 -10.55
CA ILE A 11 0.70 -4.69 -11.37
C ILE A 11 -0.56 -5.51 -11.67
N ASP A 12 -0.41 -6.75 -12.12
CA ASP A 12 -1.54 -7.64 -12.40
C ASP A 12 -2.38 -7.90 -11.14
N SER A 13 -1.74 -8.03 -9.97
CA SER A 13 -2.42 -8.17 -8.67
C SER A 13 -3.20 -6.90 -8.28
N VAL A 14 -2.62 -5.70 -8.46
CA VAL A 14 -3.31 -4.42 -8.23
C VAL A 14 -4.52 -4.30 -9.15
N VAL A 15 -4.38 -4.63 -10.44
CA VAL A 15 -5.50 -4.60 -11.39
C VAL A 15 -6.63 -5.52 -10.94
N ASN A 16 -6.33 -6.75 -10.54
CA ASN A 16 -7.34 -7.70 -10.06
C ASN A 16 -8.00 -7.23 -8.77
N ALA A 17 -7.24 -6.70 -7.81
CA ALA A 17 -7.79 -6.15 -6.58
C ALA A 17 -8.73 -4.97 -6.87
N ILE A 18 -8.32 -4.03 -7.72
CA ILE A 18 -9.12 -2.86 -8.09
C ILE A 18 -10.39 -3.25 -8.85
N GLN A 19 -10.33 -4.25 -9.74
CA GLN A 19 -11.53 -4.78 -10.40
C GLN A 19 -12.57 -5.27 -9.40
N HIS A 20 -12.14 -6.00 -8.37
CA HIS A 20 -13.01 -6.47 -7.30
C HIS A 20 -13.55 -5.32 -6.43
N ILE A 21 -12.68 -4.41 -5.97
CA ILE A 21 -13.06 -3.27 -5.10
C ILE A 21 -14.06 -2.34 -5.81
N LYS A 22 -13.98 -2.19 -7.13
CA LYS A 22 -14.94 -1.39 -7.93
C LYS A 22 -16.38 -1.88 -7.87
N GLU A 23 -16.59 -3.16 -7.54
CA GLU A 23 -17.92 -3.74 -7.43
C GLU A 23 -18.54 -3.52 -6.03
N GLN A 24 -17.75 -2.97 -5.09
CA GLN A 24 -18.15 -2.77 -3.71
C GLN A 24 -18.79 -1.40 -3.50
N ASP A 25 -19.69 -1.31 -2.51
CA ASP A 25 -20.47 -0.09 -2.21
C ASP A 25 -19.61 1.08 -1.71
N TYR A 26 -18.46 0.78 -1.10
CA TYR A 26 -17.50 1.77 -0.62
C TYR A 26 -16.55 2.28 -1.71
N TRP A 27 -16.59 1.77 -2.95
CA TRP A 27 -15.65 2.16 -4.01
C TRP A 27 -15.53 3.67 -4.12
N ASP A 28 -16.63 4.39 -4.29
CA ASP A 28 -16.63 5.84 -4.50
C ASP A 28 -16.12 6.63 -3.28
N ASP A 29 -16.17 6.04 -2.08
CA ASP A 29 -15.74 6.66 -0.83
C ASP A 29 -14.24 6.48 -0.55
N ILE A 30 -13.52 5.67 -1.34
CA ILE A 30 -12.09 5.44 -1.16
C ILE A 30 -11.30 6.74 -1.37
N ASN A 31 -10.44 7.06 -0.41
CA ASN A 31 -9.62 8.27 -0.39
C ASN A 31 -8.10 8.02 -0.29
N SER A 32 -7.69 6.76 -0.15
CA SER A 32 -6.28 6.37 -0.17
C SER A 32 -6.09 4.94 -0.63
N PHE A 33 -4.90 4.64 -1.14
CA PHE A 33 -4.39 3.30 -1.41
C PHE A 33 -2.96 3.16 -0.89
N CYS A 34 -2.56 1.96 -0.46
CA CYS A 34 -1.22 1.65 -0.02
C CYS A 34 -0.83 0.25 -0.49
N LEU A 35 0.33 0.12 -1.16
CA LEU A 35 1.01 -1.16 -1.22
C LEU A 35 1.73 -1.38 0.11
N TYR A 36 1.34 -2.42 0.83
CA TYR A 36 1.77 -2.68 2.21
C TYR A 36 2.42 -4.05 2.31
N THR A 37 3.62 -4.12 2.89
CA THR A 37 4.37 -5.37 3.10
C THR A 37 4.94 -5.40 4.51
N ASP A 38 5.21 -6.60 5.03
CA ASP A 38 6.01 -6.75 6.24
C ASP A 38 7.49 -6.41 5.98
N GLU A 39 8.25 -6.15 7.05
CA GLU A 39 9.68 -5.81 7.00
C GLU A 39 10.55 -6.94 6.41
N SER A 40 10.08 -8.18 6.50
CA SER A 40 10.76 -9.37 5.97
C SER A 40 10.36 -9.69 4.52
N PHE A 41 9.56 -8.82 3.88
CA PHE A 41 9.06 -8.99 2.52
C PHE A 41 8.47 -10.38 2.28
N MET A 42 7.63 -10.86 3.19
CA MET A 42 6.97 -12.16 3.06
C MET A 42 5.57 -12.06 2.45
N SER A 43 4.95 -10.88 2.50
CA SER A 43 3.59 -10.66 2.05
C SER A 43 3.42 -9.26 1.48
N LEU A 44 2.53 -9.12 0.50
CA LEU A 44 2.17 -7.82 -0.06
C LEU A 44 0.66 -7.74 -0.20
N SER A 45 0.09 -6.61 0.21
CA SER A 45 -1.35 -6.33 0.14
C SER A 45 -1.60 -4.93 -0.42
N LEU A 46 -2.77 -4.74 -1.01
CA LEU A 46 -3.29 -3.41 -1.34
C LEU A 46 -4.30 -2.99 -0.26
N LEU A 47 -3.87 -2.10 0.61
CA LEU A 47 -4.73 -1.49 1.62
C LEU A 47 -5.37 -0.21 1.07
N PHE A 48 -6.52 0.17 1.63
CA PHE A 48 -7.21 1.39 1.25
C PHE A 48 -8.06 1.93 2.40
N ASN A 49 -8.23 3.25 2.43
CA ASN A 49 -9.09 3.93 3.39
C ASN A 49 -10.29 4.58 2.70
N THR A 50 -11.34 4.83 3.47
CA THR A 50 -12.55 5.51 3.02
C THR A 50 -12.74 6.82 3.79
N ASN A 51 -13.44 7.80 3.22
CA ASN A 51 -13.72 9.03 3.99
C ASN A 51 -14.62 8.74 5.18
N THR A 52 -15.60 7.86 5.02
CA THR A 52 -16.52 7.48 6.09
C THR A 52 -15.77 6.88 7.27
N HIS A 53 -14.87 5.92 7.02
CA HIS A 53 -14.04 5.34 8.08
C HIS A 53 -13.16 6.39 8.73
N PHE A 54 -12.37 7.15 7.94
CA PHE A 54 -11.50 8.20 8.45
C PHE A 54 -12.25 9.21 9.34
N GLN A 55 -13.44 9.68 8.93
CA GLN A 55 -14.22 10.62 9.75
C GLN A 55 -14.72 10.00 11.06
N SER A 56 -14.89 8.68 11.12
CA SER A 56 -15.36 7.96 12.31
C SER A 56 -14.25 7.67 13.33
N VAL A 57 -13.00 7.52 12.87
CA VAL A 57 -11.85 7.15 13.71
C VAL A 57 -10.86 8.29 13.95
N LYS A 58 -10.97 9.41 13.21
CA LYS A 58 -10.04 10.54 13.35
C LYS A 58 -9.94 11.01 14.80
N ASP A 59 -8.72 11.35 15.18
CA ASP A 59 -8.38 11.88 16.49
C ASP A 59 -8.05 13.37 16.35
N ASP A 60 -8.51 14.17 17.30
CA ASP A 60 -8.18 15.60 17.35
C ASP A 60 -6.74 15.84 17.83
N GLU A 61 -6.16 14.90 18.58
CA GLU A 61 -4.76 14.96 19.04
C GLU A 61 -3.78 14.59 17.91
N TYR A 62 -4.12 13.58 17.12
CA TYR A 62 -3.34 13.07 15.98
C TYR A 62 -4.16 13.05 14.68
N PRO A 63 -4.47 14.23 14.10
CA PRO A 63 -5.41 14.37 13.00
C PRO A 63 -4.96 13.75 11.67
N LEU A 64 -3.67 13.45 11.51
CA LEU A 64 -3.09 12.87 10.30
C LEU A 64 -2.81 11.36 10.43
N THR A 65 -2.63 10.83 11.64
CA THR A 65 -2.32 9.40 11.85
C THR A 65 -3.33 8.47 11.18
N TYR A 66 -4.63 8.65 11.42
CA TYR A 66 -5.66 7.81 10.78
C TYR A 66 -5.81 8.04 9.26
N LYS A 67 -5.20 9.11 8.74
CA LYS A 67 -5.17 9.41 7.31
C LYS A 67 -4.00 8.73 6.61
N TYR A 68 -2.85 8.60 7.29
CA TYR A 68 -1.60 8.15 6.68
C TYR A 68 -1.04 6.83 7.22
N SER A 69 -1.57 6.29 8.32
CA SER A 69 -1.19 4.98 8.86
C SER A 69 -2.07 3.86 8.28
N PRO A 70 -1.55 3.00 7.38
CA PRO A 70 -2.38 1.97 6.72
C PRO A 70 -2.95 0.93 7.68
N ALA A 71 -2.29 0.69 8.82
CA ALA A 71 -2.77 -0.22 9.86
C ALA A 71 -4.09 0.24 10.50
N GLU A 72 -4.46 1.52 10.37
CA GLU A 72 -5.68 2.10 10.92
C GLU A 72 -6.80 2.24 9.87
N TRP A 73 -6.56 1.80 8.63
CA TRP A 73 -7.45 2.04 7.50
C TRP A 73 -8.63 1.07 7.43
N PHE A 74 -9.66 1.50 6.69
CA PHE A 74 -10.89 0.72 6.49
C PHE A 74 -10.64 -0.73 6.04
N SER A 75 -9.69 -0.96 5.13
CA SER A 75 -9.40 -2.31 4.63
C SER A 75 -9.02 -3.30 5.74
N GLU A 76 -8.41 -2.84 6.84
CA GLU A 76 -8.05 -3.67 7.99
C GLU A 76 -9.27 -4.08 8.85
N THR A 77 -10.43 -3.45 8.62
CA THR A 77 -11.69 -3.82 9.27
C THR A 77 -12.51 -4.86 8.50
N ILE A 78 -12.06 -5.21 7.30
CA ILE A 78 -12.73 -6.21 6.45
C ILE A 78 -12.56 -7.59 7.08
N SER A 79 -13.66 -8.31 7.21
CA SER A 79 -13.70 -9.69 7.70
C SER A 79 -14.00 -10.66 6.56
N GLU A 80 -13.70 -11.94 6.77
CA GLU A 80 -14.03 -13.02 5.82
C GLU A 80 -15.53 -13.06 5.47
N GLU A 81 -16.40 -12.75 6.44
CA GLU A 81 -17.85 -12.72 6.24
C GLU A 81 -18.31 -11.59 5.31
N ASN A 82 -17.60 -10.45 5.34
CA ASN A 82 -17.95 -9.26 4.56
C ASN A 82 -17.35 -9.32 3.15
N ASP A 83 -16.07 -9.69 3.04
CA ASP A 83 -15.36 -9.79 1.76
C ASP A 83 -14.19 -10.78 1.87
N GLU A 84 -14.48 -12.07 1.61
CA GLU A 84 -13.49 -13.15 1.63
C GLU A 84 -12.32 -12.90 0.66
N TYR A 85 -12.59 -12.29 -0.50
CA TYR A 85 -11.57 -12.10 -1.54
C TYR A 85 -10.46 -11.15 -1.05
N LEU A 86 -10.86 -10.02 -0.45
CA LEU A 86 -9.93 -9.07 0.15
C LEU A 86 -9.33 -9.59 1.46
N TYR A 87 -10.14 -10.20 2.33
CA TYR A 87 -9.66 -10.76 3.60
C TYR A 87 -8.56 -11.80 3.41
N LYS A 88 -8.70 -12.69 2.40
CA LYS A 88 -7.68 -13.69 2.05
C LYS A 88 -6.55 -13.14 1.20
N ASN A 89 -6.55 -11.84 0.92
CA ASN A 89 -5.59 -11.18 0.04
C ASN A 89 -5.43 -11.92 -1.31
N THR A 90 -6.56 -12.35 -1.88
CA THR A 90 -6.59 -13.33 -2.98
C THR A 90 -5.81 -12.84 -4.19
N ALA A 91 -5.96 -11.56 -4.54
CA ALA A 91 -5.30 -10.93 -5.68
C ALA A 91 -3.76 -11.00 -5.58
N PHE A 92 -3.20 -10.88 -4.37
CA PHE A 92 -1.75 -10.86 -4.14
C PHE A 92 -1.20 -12.19 -3.61
N SER A 93 -2.02 -13.22 -3.46
CA SER A 93 -1.62 -14.53 -2.92
C SER A 93 -0.39 -15.12 -3.63
N SER A 94 -0.35 -15.02 -4.97
CA SER A 94 0.78 -15.51 -5.77
C SER A 94 2.03 -14.64 -5.62
N VAL A 95 1.90 -13.33 -5.48
CA VAL A 95 3.03 -12.41 -5.24
C VAL A 95 3.60 -12.66 -3.85
N SER A 96 2.75 -12.70 -2.83
CA SER A 96 3.15 -13.00 -1.45
C SER A 96 3.86 -14.36 -1.36
N SER A 97 3.35 -15.39 -2.03
CA SER A 97 4.01 -16.69 -2.07
C SER A 97 5.40 -16.65 -2.72
N GLN A 98 5.58 -15.85 -3.78
CA GLN A 98 6.89 -15.66 -4.42
C GLN A 98 7.86 -14.91 -3.50
N MET A 99 7.39 -13.83 -2.87
CA MET A 99 8.17 -13.01 -1.95
C MET A 99 8.61 -13.81 -0.71
N MET A 100 7.69 -14.56 -0.09
CA MET A 100 8.01 -15.47 1.03
C MET A 100 9.02 -16.55 0.65
N ALA A 101 8.83 -17.20 -0.51
CA ALA A 101 9.76 -18.23 -0.95
C ALA A 101 11.17 -17.68 -1.20
N PHE A 102 11.24 -16.43 -1.67
CA PHE A 102 12.50 -15.74 -1.89
C PHE A 102 13.16 -15.34 -0.57
N SER A 103 12.45 -14.69 0.35
CA SER A 103 13.02 -14.24 1.63
C SER A 103 13.46 -15.39 2.54
N MET A 104 12.85 -16.57 2.39
CA MET A 104 13.27 -17.80 3.10
C MET A 104 14.39 -18.58 2.39
N SER A 105 14.85 -18.14 1.22
CA SER A 105 15.85 -18.86 0.44
C SER A 105 17.27 -18.53 0.89
N ASP A 106 18.20 -19.46 0.71
CA ASP A 106 19.63 -19.24 0.94
C ASP A 106 20.26 -18.21 -0.05
N GLU A 107 19.50 -17.79 -1.07
CA GLU A 107 19.91 -16.79 -2.06
C GLU A 107 19.60 -15.35 -1.63
N PHE A 108 18.79 -15.15 -0.58
CA PHE A 108 18.39 -13.82 -0.15
C PHE A 108 19.50 -13.12 0.63
N GLU A 109 19.95 -11.99 0.10
CA GLU A 109 20.90 -11.09 0.76
C GLU A 109 20.14 -9.84 1.22
N GLU A 110 19.87 -9.75 2.52
CA GLU A 110 18.97 -8.75 3.13
C GLU A 110 19.24 -7.31 2.69
N ASP A 111 20.51 -6.88 2.66
CA ASP A 111 20.89 -5.51 2.29
C ASP A 111 20.76 -5.21 0.79
N GLU A 112 20.97 -6.20 -0.09
CA GLU A 112 20.95 -6.01 -1.56
C GLU A 112 19.55 -6.23 -2.13
N ASP A 113 18.88 -7.29 -1.70
CA ASP A 113 17.59 -7.71 -2.26
C ASP A 113 16.43 -6.86 -1.75
N ARG A 114 16.51 -6.30 -0.52
CA ARG A 114 15.48 -5.40 0.03
C ARG A 114 15.23 -4.22 -0.90
N ASP A 115 16.29 -3.56 -1.34
CA ASP A 115 16.19 -2.38 -2.19
C ASP A 115 15.57 -2.72 -3.55
N ASP A 116 15.89 -3.87 -4.12
CA ASP A 116 15.31 -4.32 -5.39
C ASP A 116 13.82 -4.71 -5.25
N VAL A 117 13.41 -5.33 -4.14
CA VAL A 117 11.99 -5.58 -3.84
C VAL A 117 11.22 -4.28 -3.68
N ILE A 118 11.71 -3.35 -2.86
CA ILE A 118 11.11 -2.03 -2.65
C ILE A 118 10.97 -1.30 -3.99
N LYS A 119 12.00 -1.32 -4.82
CA LYS A 119 12.00 -0.68 -6.12
C LYS A 119 10.99 -1.30 -7.08
N ALA A 120 10.81 -2.62 -7.04
CA ALA A 120 9.76 -3.30 -7.81
C ALA A 120 8.36 -2.86 -7.35
N CYS A 121 8.11 -2.81 -6.03
CA CYS A 121 6.84 -2.32 -5.47
C CYS A 121 6.54 -0.87 -5.86
N LEU A 122 7.53 0.03 -5.70
CA LEU A 122 7.40 1.44 -6.05
C LEU A 122 7.19 1.65 -7.55
N SER A 123 7.87 0.87 -8.39
CA SER A 123 7.69 0.94 -9.84
C SER A 123 6.29 0.45 -10.24
N ALA A 124 5.80 -0.62 -9.62
CA ALA A 124 4.48 -1.17 -9.86
C ALA A 124 3.34 -0.21 -9.48
N ILE A 125 3.35 0.34 -8.25
CA ILE A 125 2.32 1.32 -7.84
C ILE A 125 2.40 2.59 -8.70
N ARG A 126 3.62 3.04 -9.04
CA ARG A 126 3.81 4.20 -9.92
C ARG A 126 3.19 3.97 -11.29
N HIS A 127 3.42 2.79 -11.89
CA HIS A 127 2.82 2.39 -13.14
C HIS A 127 1.28 2.41 -13.05
N CYS A 128 0.71 1.85 -11.98
CA CYS A 128 -0.74 1.84 -11.78
C CYS A 128 -1.34 3.25 -11.64
N ILE A 129 -0.62 4.19 -11.04
CA ILE A 129 -1.01 5.61 -10.96
C ILE A 129 -0.93 6.27 -12.35
N ASP A 130 0.18 6.09 -13.06
CA ASP A 130 0.44 6.76 -14.33
C ASP A 130 -0.51 6.26 -15.45
N GLU A 131 -0.91 4.98 -15.42
CA GLU A 131 -1.87 4.36 -16.34
C GLU A 131 -3.35 4.48 -15.89
N ASP A 132 -3.64 5.25 -14.84
CA ASP A 132 -5.00 5.50 -14.31
C ASP A 132 -5.78 4.22 -13.96
N ILE A 133 -5.09 3.18 -13.47
CA ILE A 133 -5.72 1.90 -13.07
C ILE A 133 -6.72 2.11 -11.94
N PHE A 134 -6.34 2.95 -10.97
CA PHE A 134 -7.17 3.29 -9.81
C PHE A 134 -8.43 4.07 -10.22
N GLN A 135 -8.46 4.80 -11.34
CA GLN A 135 -9.61 5.60 -11.77
C GLN A 135 -10.14 6.53 -10.65
N LYS A 136 -9.21 7.19 -9.96
CA LYS A 136 -9.48 8.10 -8.84
C LYS A 136 -8.93 9.49 -9.12
N PRO A 137 -9.49 10.55 -8.50
CA PRO A 137 -8.96 11.89 -8.67
C PRO A 137 -7.52 11.96 -8.16
N ARG A 138 -6.71 12.86 -8.73
CA ARG A 138 -5.30 13.05 -8.35
C ARG A 138 -5.07 13.45 -6.89
N SER A 139 -6.12 13.90 -6.21
CA SER A 139 -6.11 14.25 -4.79
C SER A 139 -6.17 13.02 -3.85
N ILE A 140 -6.31 11.81 -4.39
CA ILE A 140 -6.23 10.59 -3.59
C ILE A 140 -4.78 10.35 -3.11
N ILE A 141 -4.65 9.72 -1.95
CA ILE A 141 -3.34 9.42 -1.34
C ILE A 141 -2.85 8.06 -1.84
N TYR A 142 -1.61 8.00 -2.29
CA TYR A 142 -0.94 6.74 -2.65
C TYR A 142 0.27 6.51 -1.76
N LEU A 143 0.36 5.36 -1.11
CA LEU A 143 1.48 5.02 -0.25
C LEU A 143 2.14 3.69 -0.63
N PHE A 144 3.38 3.56 -0.24
CA PHE A 144 4.11 2.33 -0.04
C PHE A 144 4.68 2.36 1.37
N MET A 145 4.36 1.35 2.18
CA MET A 145 4.68 1.29 3.60
C MET A 145 5.07 -0.13 4.03
N LEU A 146 5.93 -0.19 5.03
CA LEU A 146 6.30 -1.43 5.74
C LEU A 146 5.52 -1.51 7.07
N SER A 147 5.27 -2.72 7.60
CA SER A 147 4.58 -2.87 8.89
C SER A 147 5.38 -2.35 10.08
N ASP A 148 6.68 -2.62 10.03
CA ASP A 148 7.66 -2.32 11.06
C ASP A 148 8.86 -1.64 10.38
N GLY A 149 9.48 -0.66 11.06
CA GLY A 149 10.57 0.14 10.49
C GLY A 149 10.11 1.47 9.90
N TYR A 150 9.87 2.45 10.79
CA TYR A 150 9.49 3.81 10.44
C TYR A 150 10.72 4.72 10.34
N ASP A 151 11.58 4.52 9.34
CA ASP A 151 12.53 5.58 9.02
C ASP A 151 11.78 6.72 8.32
N GLU A 152 11.70 7.86 9.01
CA GLU A 152 11.02 9.06 8.52
C GLU A 152 11.47 9.45 7.11
N GLN A 153 12.77 9.30 6.83
CA GLN A 153 13.34 9.72 5.57
C GLN A 153 13.02 8.73 4.44
N GLU A 154 13.03 7.42 4.70
CA GLU A 154 12.57 6.39 3.79
C GLU A 154 11.10 6.59 3.41
N ILE A 155 10.21 6.78 4.39
CA ILE A 155 8.78 7.03 4.15
C ILE A 155 8.60 8.23 3.22
N LEU A 156 9.30 9.34 3.49
CA LEU A 156 9.19 10.53 2.65
C LEU A 156 9.78 10.30 1.25
N ASN A 157 10.87 9.55 1.13
CA ASN A 157 11.53 9.25 -0.15
C ASN A 157 10.65 8.38 -1.05
N TRP A 158 10.02 7.35 -0.48
CA TRP A 158 9.14 6.43 -1.20
C TRP A 158 7.85 7.11 -1.65
N ASN A 159 7.24 7.91 -0.76
CA ASN A 159 5.86 8.36 -0.95
C ASN A 159 5.70 9.74 -1.59
N LYS A 160 6.67 10.65 -1.43
CA LYS A 160 6.58 11.98 -2.09
C LYS A 160 6.52 11.90 -3.61
N PRO A 161 7.22 10.99 -4.31
CA PRO A 161 7.10 10.86 -5.76
C PRO A 161 5.71 10.44 -6.22
N LEU A 162 4.98 9.65 -5.43
CA LEU A 162 3.67 9.07 -5.78
C LEU A 162 2.52 10.07 -5.72
N ASN A 163 2.69 11.17 -4.97
CA ASN A 163 1.59 12.06 -4.59
C ASN A 163 1.69 13.46 -5.22
N GLU A 164 0.61 14.24 -5.14
CA GLU A 164 0.61 15.66 -5.50
C GLU A 164 1.10 16.58 -4.36
N SER A 165 1.36 17.85 -4.69
CA SER A 165 2.04 18.80 -3.79
C SER A 165 1.34 19.06 -2.45
N SER A 166 0.01 19.02 -2.41
CA SER A 166 -0.81 19.12 -1.19
C SER A 166 -0.51 17.94 -0.26
N ILE A 167 -0.66 16.72 -0.77
CA ILE A 167 -0.42 15.47 -0.05
C ILE A 167 1.04 15.35 0.39
N LYS A 168 2.01 15.81 -0.42
CA LYS A 168 3.44 15.83 -0.01
C LYS A 168 3.69 16.68 1.24
N LYS A 169 2.96 17.79 1.40
CA LYS A 169 3.08 18.67 2.57
C LYS A 169 2.49 17.99 3.80
N GLU A 170 1.26 17.49 3.68
CA GLU A 170 0.57 16.78 4.75
C GLU A 170 1.34 15.53 5.19
N LEU A 171 1.87 14.74 4.25
CA LEU A 171 2.73 13.60 4.55
C LEU A 171 4.00 14.02 5.33
N THR A 172 4.60 15.15 4.97
CA THR A 172 5.77 15.67 5.71
C THR A 172 5.41 16.15 7.10
N GLU A 173 4.19 16.67 7.28
CA GLU A 173 3.68 17.10 8.58
C GLU A 173 3.40 15.91 9.48
N TRP A 174 2.72 14.89 8.96
CA TRP A 174 2.46 13.64 9.67
C TRP A 174 3.76 12.99 10.15
N VAL A 175 4.71 12.73 9.25
CA VAL A 175 5.98 12.07 9.57
C VAL A 175 6.78 12.81 10.66
N LYS A 176 6.68 14.14 10.73
CA LYS A 176 7.48 14.94 11.67
C LYS A 176 6.85 15.15 13.03
N ASN A 177 5.52 15.05 13.12
CA ASN A 177 4.76 15.51 14.27
C ASN A 177 3.88 14.42 14.90
N GLU A 178 3.58 13.34 14.17
CA GLU A 178 2.58 12.35 14.57
C GLU A 178 3.03 10.89 14.35
N LEU A 179 4.20 10.66 13.76
CA LEU A 179 4.83 9.34 13.61
C LEU A 179 5.80 9.08 14.78
#